data_AF-A0A1M6B6Q8-F1
#
_entry.id   AF-A0A1M6B6Q8-F1
#
_cell.length_a   1.000
_cell.length_b   1.000
_cell.length_c   1.000
_cell.angle_alpha   90.00
_cell.angle_beta   90.00
_cell.angle_gamma   90.00
#
_symmetry.space_group_name_H-M   'P 1'
#
loop_
_entity.id
_entity.type
_entity.pdbx_description
1 polymer ?
#
loop_
_entity_poly.entity_id
_entity_poly.type
_entity_poly.pdbx_seq_one_letter_code
_entity_poly.pdbx_strand_id
1 'polypeptide(L)'
;MYKLEIYQKLAYEVLMCRCECIKINRKVSLEDDVRALKGAVGKYPLRMAQLGVSSTEALPEEKLHKAKANYIQYRRVKVNKPEIVTKGVDRIMDNLAHIIAKWEGLLLYEYANGFSDFHAEKFRDYMLNQSKAMLMDKQFLYTIAEKYLAERSFEKKNNARFGECVTIFIDETIKNNPLSTNGGVISNYSYLIALGDLKKESQINSVNLIYEKVGEAHTTTHGEEITAEAIGNALFTLLYEYNYTNDVKIFIDNMTVRGHWKKRKKNFVVNKCFRSVSVNYVNRKHNTKADALSRQNVALTLTRKDFDKLDRIKQIPFPAAAFNPQNDKFNDGHNWFSNFRSPFKKRLAT
;
A
#
# COMPACT_ATOMS: atom_id res chain seq x y z
N MET A 1 -11.93 9.51 -33.44
CA MET A 1 -13.08 9.06 -32.62
C MET A 1 -12.74 7.87 -31.71
N TYR A 2 -11.88 6.92 -32.10
CA TYR A 2 -11.55 5.72 -31.31
C TYR A 2 -10.83 5.95 -29.97
N LYS A 3 -9.97 6.98 -29.86
CA LYS A 3 -9.15 7.21 -28.66
C LYS A 3 -9.97 7.41 -27.38
N LEU A 4 -11.05 8.21 -27.39
CA LEU A 4 -11.85 8.51 -26.20
C LEU A 4 -12.52 7.26 -25.61
N GLU A 5 -13.11 6.42 -26.46
CA GLU A 5 -13.76 5.18 -26.01
C GLU A 5 -12.78 4.24 -25.29
N ILE A 6 -11.50 4.27 -25.68
CA ILE A 6 -10.46 3.47 -25.04
C ILE A 6 -10.17 4.00 -23.64
N TYR A 7 -10.11 5.31 -23.44
CA TYR A 7 -9.95 5.89 -22.11
C TYR A 7 -11.17 5.63 -21.22
N GLN A 8 -12.39 5.61 -21.78
CA GLN A 8 -13.60 5.25 -21.05
C GLN A 8 -13.60 3.77 -20.66
N LYS A 9 -13.18 2.88 -21.55
CA LYS A 9 -12.98 1.45 -21.24
C LYS A 9 -11.92 1.27 -20.16
N LEU A 10 -10.80 1.99 -20.24
CA LEU A 10 -9.74 1.94 -19.23
C LEU A 10 -10.22 2.44 -17.87
N ALA A 11 -10.94 3.56 -17.82
CA ALA A 11 -11.52 4.08 -16.59
C ALA A 11 -12.53 3.10 -15.97
N TYR A 12 -13.30 2.40 -16.81
CA TYR A 12 -14.20 1.34 -16.36
C TYR A 12 -13.44 0.17 -15.74
N GLU A 13 -12.37 -0.29 -16.38
CA GLU A 13 -11.52 -1.38 -15.87
C GLU A 13 -10.86 -1.01 -14.54
N VAL A 14 -10.29 0.19 -14.41
CA VAL A 14 -9.71 0.68 -13.16
C VAL A 14 -10.77 0.71 -12.04
N LEU A 15 -11.99 1.14 -12.37
CA LEU A 15 -13.11 1.12 -11.42
C LEU A 15 -13.45 -0.31 -10.99
N MET A 16 -13.47 -1.28 -11.92
CA MET A 16 -13.75 -2.68 -11.61
C MET A 16 -12.64 -3.33 -10.78
N CYS A 17 -11.37 -3.14 -11.14
CA CYS A 17 -10.22 -3.64 -10.38
C CYS A 17 -10.24 -3.13 -8.94
N ARG A 18 -10.56 -1.85 -8.74
CA ARG A 18 -10.73 -1.29 -7.39
C ARG A 18 -11.85 -1.99 -6.60
N CYS A 19 -12.90 -2.43 -7.28
CA CYS A 19 -14.00 -3.17 -6.67
C CYS A 19 -13.64 -4.63 -6.36
N GLU A 20 -12.72 -5.24 -7.12
CA GLU A 20 -12.20 -6.58 -6.87
C GLU A 20 -11.33 -6.64 -5.61
N CYS A 21 -10.69 -5.52 -5.23
CA CYS A 21 -9.93 -5.42 -3.98
C CYS A 21 -10.81 -5.30 -2.72
N ILE A 22 -12.14 -5.21 -2.86
CA ILE A 22 -13.05 -5.08 -1.71
C ILE A 22 -13.11 -6.43 -0.96
N LYS A 23 -12.64 -6.44 0.29
CA LYS A 23 -12.67 -7.62 1.15
C LYS A 23 -14.06 -7.84 1.74
N ILE A 24 -14.49 -9.11 1.78
CA ILE A 24 -15.71 -9.53 2.48
C ILE A 24 -15.58 -9.18 3.97
N ASN A 25 -16.54 -8.43 4.51
CA ASN A 25 -16.62 -8.15 5.94
C ASN A 25 -17.81 -8.89 6.57
N ARG A 26 -17.54 -10.09 7.10
CA ARG A 26 -18.57 -10.96 7.71
C ARG A 26 -19.17 -10.41 9.01
N LYS A 27 -18.63 -9.32 9.57
CA LYS A 27 -19.11 -8.69 10.82
C LYS A 27 -20.23 -7.67 10.58
N VAL A 28 -20.50 -7.29 9.34
CA VAL A 28 -21.57 -6.33 9.02
C VAL A 28 -22.92 -7.04 9.12
N SER A 29 -23.87 -6.41 9.81
CA SER A 29 -25.22 -6.95 9.95
C SER A 29 -25.98 -6.89 8.62
N LEU A 30 -26.93 -7.80 8.42
CA LEU A 30 -27.80 -7.78 7.24
C LEU A 30 -28.56 -6.45 7.12
N GLU A 31 -29.01 -5.90 8.25
CA GLU A 31 -29.75 -4.63 8.32
C GLU A 31 -28.90 -3.44 7.86
N ASP A 32 -27.61 -3.41 8.22
CA ASP A 32 -26.69 -2.36 7.78
C ASP A 32 -26.39 -2.44 6.29
N ASP A 33 -26.19 -3.64 5.74
CA ASP A 33 -25.99 -3.84 4.31
C ASP A 33 -27.26 -3.50 3.50
N VAL A 34 -28.46 -3.84 4.00
CA VAL A 34 -29.74 -3.43 3.41
C VAL A 34 -29.90 -1.90 3.46
N ARG A 35 -29.56 -1.25 4.57
CA ARG A 35 -29.60 0.23 4.70
C ARG A 35 -28.62 0.90 3.73
N ALA A 36 -27.40 0.36 3.63
CA ALA A 36 -26.38 0.83 2.70
C ALA A 36 -26.83 0.68 1.23
N LEU A 37 -27.43 -0.46 0.88
CA LEU A 37 -27.93 -0.72 -0.47
C LEU A 37 -29.07 0.22 -0.83
N LYS A 38 -30.07 0.38 0.06
CA LYS A 38 -31.16 1.36 -0.11
C LYS A 38 -30.61 2.78 -0.28
N GLY A 39 -29.60 3.16 0.49
CA GLY A 39 -28.95 4.46 0.38
C GLY A 39 -28.21 4.66 -0.95
N ALA A 40 -27.52 3.64 -1.46
CA ALA A 40 -26.82 3.69 -2.74
C ALA A 40 -27.81 3.77 -3.91
N VAL A 41 -28.82 2.91 -3.91
CA VAL A 41 -29.86 2.84 -4.95
C VAL A 41 -30.75 4.08 -4.93
N GLY A 42 -31.19 4.54 -3.76
CA GLY A 42 -32.04 5.73 -3.63
C GLY A 42 -31.36 7.01 -4.12
N LYS A 43 -30.03 7.07 -4.10
CA LYS A 43 -29.25 8.19 -4.64
C LYS A 43 -28.97 8.09 -6.14
N TYR A 44 -29.26 6.96 -6.78
CA TYR A 44 -28.96 6.76 -8.21
C TYR A 44 -29.58 7.84 -9.11
N PRO A 45 -30.89 8.16 -9.05
CA PRO A 45 -31.47 9.19 -9.93
C PRO A 45 -30.80 10.55 -9.78
N LEU A 46 -30.47 10.93 -8.55
CA LEU A 46 -29.73 12.17 -8.26
C LEU A 46 -28.33 12.15 -8.88
N ARG A 47 -27.60 11.03 -8.82
CA ARG A 47 -26.28 10.92 -9.45
C ARG A 47 -26.36 10.97 -10.97
N MET A 48 -27.35 10.32 -11.56
CA MET A 48 -27.54 10.38 -13.01
C MET A 48 -27.86 11.79 -13.49
N ALA A 49 -28.71 12.52 -12.75
CA ALA A 49 -28.98 13.93 -13.05
C ALA A 49 -27.72 14.80 -12.91
N GLN A 50 -26.95 14.62 -11.83
CA GLN A 50 -25.71 15.38 -11.58
C GLN A 50 -24.59 15.09 -12.59
N LEU A 51 -24.56 13.87 -13.14
CA LEU A 51 -23.60 13.46 -14.17
C LEU A 51 -24.16 13.60 -15.59
N GLY A 52 -25.39 14.09 -15.73
CA GLY A 52 -26.08 14.32 -17.01
C GLY A 52 -25.70 15.66 -17.66
N VAL A 53 -24.49 16.14 -17.42
CA VAL A 53 -23.98 17.41 -17.95
C VAL A 53 -23.41 17.24 -19.37
N SER A 54 -23.26 18.35 -20.10
CA SER A 54 -22.87 18.32 -21.52
C SER A 54 -21.36 18.38 -21.76
N SER A 55 -20.56 18.87 -20.81
CA SER A 55 -19.10 19.00 -20.93
C SER A 55 -18.38 18.67 -19.63
N THR A 56 -17.05 18.48 -19.71
CA THR A 56 -16.18 18.25 -18.54
C THR A 56 -16.09 19.49 -17.64
N GLU A 57 -16.13 20.70 -18.22
CA GLU A 57 -16.16 21.97 -17.48
C GLU A 57 -17.41 22.12 -16.60
N ALA A 58 -18.55 21.59 -17.07
CA ALA A 58 -19.81 21.59 -16.34
C ALA A 58 -19.91 20.44 -15.32
N LEU A 59 -18.94 19.52 -15.28
CA LEU A 59 -18.94 18.37 -14.38
C LEU A 59 -18.31 18.75 -13.03
N PRO A 60 -19.08 18.85 -11.94
CA PRO A 60 -18.49 19.16 -10.66
C PRO A 60 -17.82 17.89 -10.10
N GLU A 61 -16.50 17.95 -9.90
CA GLU A 61 -15.67 16.81 -9.43
C GLU A 61 -16.26 16.12 -8.20
N GLU A 62 -16.79 16.92 -7.26
CA GLU A 62 -17.46 16.44 -6.05
C GLU A 62 -18.62 15.47 -6.36
N LYS A 63 -19.37 15.69 -7.45
CA LYS A 63 -20.50 14.83 -7.83
C LYS A 63 -20.02 13.52 -8.43
N LEU A 64 -18.95 13.54 -9.25
CA LEU A 64 -18.31 12.34 -9.79
C LEU A 64 -17.72 11.48 -8.65
N HIS A 65 -17.07 12.11 -7.68
CA HIS A 65 -16.56 11.41 -6.49
C HIS A 65 -17.68 10.76 -5.68
N LYS A 66 -18.77 11.50 -5.43
CA LYS A 66 -19.93 10.99 -4.71
C LYS A 66 -20.64 9.85 -5.47
N ALA A 67 -20.61 9.85 -6.80
CA ALA A 67 -21.10 8.73 -7.60
C ALA A 67 -20.20 7.49 -7.47
N LYS A 68 -18.87 7.65 -7.51
CA LYS A 68 -17.90 6.56 -7.26
C LYS A 68 -18.07 5.95 -5.88
N ALA A 69 -18.22 6.78 -4.85
CA ALA A 69 -18.45 6.32 -3.48
C ALA A 69 -19.74 5.48 -3.37
N ASN A 70 -20.84 5.95 -3.98
CA ASN A 70 -22.10 5.19 -4.04
C ASN A 70 -21.94 3.85 -4.77
N TYR A 71 -21.21 3.81 -5.89
CA TYR A 71 -20.95 2.58 -6.63
C TYR A 71 -20.10 1.58 -5.82
N ILE A 72 -19.02 2.05 -5.18
CA ILE A 72 -18.17 1.23 -4.31
C ILE A 72 -18.96 0.69 -3.10
N GLN A 73 -19.85 1.51 -2.52
CA GLN A 73 -20.72 1.08 -1.43
C GLN A 73 -21.65 -0.06 -1.88
N TYR A 74 -22.28 0.04 -3.05
CA TYR A 74 -23.05 -1.05 -3.64
C TYR A 74 -22.18 -2.30 -3.87
N ARG A 75 -20.99 -2.16 -4.46
CA ARG A 75 -20.09 -3.30 -4.72
C ARG A 75 -19.68 -4.00 -3.43
N ARG A 76 -19.47 -3.25 -2.34
CA ARG A 76 -19.23 -3.82 -1.01
C ARG A 76 -20.41 -4.65 -0.52
N VAL A 77 -21.63 -4.14 -0.63
CA VAL A 77 -22.83 -4.89 -0.26
C VAL A 77 -22.96 -6.16 -1.13
N LYS A 78 -22.78 -6.05 -2.45
CA LYS A 78 -22.84 -7.18 -3.39
C LYS A 78 -21.82 -8.28 -3.06
N VAL A 79 -20.62 -7.90 -2.64
CA VAL A 79 -19.58 -8.85 -2.22
C VAL A 79 -19.90 -9.49 -0.87
N ASN A 80 -20.45 -8.72 0.08
CA ASN A 80 -20.79 -9.23 1.41
C ASN A 80 -22.03 -10.12 1.43
N LYS A 81 -23.06 -9.73 0.68
CA LYS A 81 -24.43 -10.26 0.69
C LYS A 81 -25.02 -10.22 -0.73
N PRO A 82 -24.54 -11.06 -1.65
CA PRO A 82 -25.05 -11.09 -3.03
C PRO A 82 -26.55 -11.39 -3.10
N GLU A 83 -27.09 -12.12 -2.12
CA GLU A 83 -28.50 -12.54 -2.06
C GLU A 83 -29.50 -11.39 -1.93
N ILE A 84 -29.09 -10.22 -1.42
CA ILE A 84 -29.97 -9.05 -1.30
C ILE A 84 -29.90 -8.10 -2.51
N VAL A 85 -29.05 -8.41 -3.49
CA VAL A 85 -28.87 -7.60 -4.69
C VAL A 85 -29.63 -8.23 -5.85
N THR A 86 -30.72 -7.58 -6.26
CA THR A 86 -31.53 -8.06 -7.38
C THR A 86 -30.90 -7.70 -8.72
N LYS A 87 -31.27 -8.42 -9.79
CA LYS A 87 -30.86 -8.10 -11.17
C LYS A 87 -31.20 -6.67 -11.60
N GLY A 88 -32.31 -6.12 -11.09
CA GLY A 88 -32.69 -4.73 -11.37
C GLY A 88 -31.74 -3.72 -10.73
N VAL A 89 -31.31 -3.98 -9.48
CA VAL A 89 -30.31 -3.17 -8.78
C VAL A 89 -28.95 -3.26 -9.49
N ASP A 90 -28.54 -4.46 -9.89
CA ASP A 90 -27.32 -4.68 -10.66
C ASP A 90 -27.30 -3.82 -11.92
N ARG A 91 -28.36 -3.91 -12.74
CA ARG A 91 -28.45 -3.14 -13.99
C ARG A 91 -28.36 -1.62 -13.77
N ILE A 92 -29.01 -1.12 -12.72
CA ILE A 92 -28.99 0.31 -12.39
C ILE A 92 -27.59 0.74 -11.96
N MET A 93 -26.90 -0.05 -11.14
CA MET A 93 -25.57 0.30 -10.66
C MET A 93 -24.49 0.09 -11.73
N ASP A 94 -24.66 -0.84 -12.65
CA ASP A 94 -23.80 -1.01 -13.82
C ASP A 94 -23.93 0.21 -14.75
N ASN A 95 -25.14 0.72 -14.96
CA ASN A 95 -25.34 1.99 -15.68
C ASN A 95 -24.60 3.16 -15.00
N LEU A 96 -24.64 3.24 -13.66
CA LEU A 96 -23.88 4.24 -12.92
C LEU A 96 -22.37 4.08 -13.14
N ALA A 97 -21.85 2.86 -13.14
CA ALA A 97 -20.44 2.57 -13.42
C ALA A 97 -20.03 3.01 -14.82
N HIS A 98 -20.87 2.78 -15.83
CA HIS A 98 -20.61 3.21 -17.20
C HIS A 98 -20.59 4.74 -17.32
N ILE A 99 -21.49 5.45 -16.64
CA ILE A 99 -21.46 6.93 -16.63
C ILE A 99 -20.25 7.47 -15.90
N ILE A 100 -19.85 6.88 -14.77
CA ILE A 100 -18.61 7.23 -14.08
C ILE A 100 -17.40 7.04 -15.01
N ALA A 101 -17.32 5.89 -15.67
CA ALA A 101 -16.22 5.56 -16.58
C ALA A 101 -16.20 6.45 -17.83
N LYS A 102 -17.37 6.83 -18.34
CA LYS A 102 -17.50 7.81 -19.43
C LYS A 102 -16.80 9.11 -19.07
N TRP A 103 -17.06 9.64 -17.87
CA TRP A 103 -16.49 10.90 -17.41
C TRP A 103 -15.02 10.82 -17.06
N GLU A 104 -14.61 9.81 -16.30
CA GLU A 104 -13.20 9.56 -15.95
C GLU A 104 -12.35 9.33 -17.21
N GLY A 105 -12.88 8.62 -18.20
CA GLY A 105 -12.24 8.41 -19.48
C GLY A 105 -12.15 9.67 -20.33
N LEU A 106 -13.18 10.53 -20.29
CA LEU A 106 -13.16 11.82 -20.99
C LEU A 106 -12.13 12.76 -20.39
N LEU A 107 -12.07 12.85 -19.06
CA LEU A 107 -11.04 13.61 -18.35
C LEU A 107 -9.63 13.09 -18.68
N LEU A 108 -9.43 11.77 -18.70
CA LEU A 108 -8.14 11.15 -19.04
C LEU A 108 -7.77 11.35 -20.52
N TYR A 109 -8.76 11.37 -21.41
CA TYR A 109 -8.58 11.62 -22.84
C TYR A 109 -8.22 13.08 -23.12
N GLU A 110 -8.98 14.04 -22.60
CA GLU A 110 -8.68 15.47 -22.72
C GLU A 110 -7.28 15.78 -22.18
N TYR A 111 -6.93 15.18 -21.04
CA TYR A 111 -5.61 15.31 -20.44
C TYR A 111 -4.50 14.71 -21.32
N ALA A 112 -4.70 13.51 -21.89
CA ALA A 112 -3.70 12.86 -22.71
C ALA A 112 -3.51 13.50 -24.11
N ASN A 113 -4.56 14.04 -24.73
CA ASN A 113 -4.42 14.76 -26.01
C ASN A 113 -3.76 16.13 -25.88
N GLY A 114 -3.65 16.67 -24.65
CA GLY A 114 -2.78 17.81 -24.38
C GLY A 114 -1.29 17.50 -24.61
N PHE A 115 -0.92 16.23 -24.79
CA PHE A 115 0.46 15.77 -25.03
C PHE A 115 0.56 14.96 -26.33
N SER A 116 1.48 15.34 -27.22
CA SER A 116 1.44 15.02 -28.65
C SER A 116 1.76 13.56 -29.07
N ASP A 117 2.22 12.66 -28.20
CA ASP A 117 2.75 11.33 -28.64
C ASP A 117 2.25 10.08 -27.87
N PHE A 118 1.08 10.12 -27.19
CA PHE A 118 0.52 8.93 -26.53
C PHE A 118 -0.73 8.40 -27.25
N HIS A 119 -0.70 7.14 -27.69
CA HIS A 119 -1.86 6.47 -28.31
C HIS A 119 -2.40 5.34 -27.43
N ALA A 120 -3.51 5.62 -26.74
CA ALA A 120 -4.21 4.74 -25.79
C ALA A 120 -4.58 3.34 -26.32
N GLU A 121 -4.70 3.22 -27.64
CA GLU A 121 -5.29 2.07 -28.33
C GLU A 121 -4.49 0.78 -28.17
N LYS A 122 -3.24 0.87 -27.67
CA LYS A 122 -2.38 -0.29 -27.44
C LYS A 122 -2.26 -0.69 -25.96
N PHE A 123 -2.76 0.10 -25.01
CA PHE A 123 -2.51 -0.11 -23.57
C PHE A 123 -3.20 -1.37 -23.01
N ARG A 124 -4.42 -1.67 -23.49
CA ARG A 124 -5.25 -2.78 -23.03
C ARG A 124 -4.78 -4.14 -23.52
N ASP A 125 -4.34 -4.20 -24.78
CA ASP A 125 -3.70 -5.38 -25.40
C ASP A 125 -2.39 -5.79 -24.69
N TYR A 126 -1.78 -4.84 -23.99
CA TYR A 126 -0.53 -5.02 -23.26
C TYR A 126 -0.74 -5.52 -21.83
N MET A 127 -1.80 -5.08 -21.13
CA MET A 127 -2.15 -5.53 -19.78
C MET A 127 -2.78 -6.92 -19.75
N LEU A 128 -3.49 -7.30 -20.81
CA LEU A 128 -4.31 -8.52 -20.86
C LEU A 128 -3.62 -9.73 -21.52
N ASN A 129 -2.56 -9.50 -22.28
CA ASN A 129 -1.79 -10.58 -22.88
C ASN A 129 -0.61 -10.92 -21.95
N GLN A 130 -0.71 -11.99 -21.16
CA GLN A 130 0.26 -12.32 -20.11
C GLN A 130 1.70 -12.45 -20.63
N SER A 131 1.92 -12.94 -21.85
CA SER A 131 3.25 -12.97 -22.47
C SER A 131 3.72 -11.60 -22.97
N LYS A 132 2.84 -10.68 -23.43
CA LYS A 132 3.20 -9.28 -23.74
C LYS A 132 3.29 -8.36 -22.51
N ALA A 133 2.52 -8.64 -21.45
CA ALA A 133 2.59 -8.02 -20.14
C ALA A 133 3.85 -8.45 -19.39
N MET A 134 4.35 -9.67 -19.67
CA MET A 134 5.68 -10.14 -19.27
C MET A 134 6.81 -9.57 -20.14
N LEU A 135 6.54 -9.20 -21.41
CA LEU A 135 7.49 -8.49 -22.29
C LEU A 135 7.52 -6.98 -22.03
N MET A 136 6.44 -6.40 -21.51
CA MET A 136 6.46 -5.08 -20.92
C MET A 136 7.17 -5.17 -19.59
N ASP A 137 8.29 -4.48 -19.54
CA ASP A 137 9.01 -4.31 -18.31
C ASP A 137 8.04 -3.83 -17.21
N LYS A 138 8.03 -4.51 -16.06
CA LYS A 138 7.24 -4.14 -14.87
C LYS A 138 7.51 -2.69 -14.48
N GLN A 139 8.72 -2.24 -14.83
CA GLN A 139 9.19 -0.88 -14.75
C GLN A 139 8.42 0.13 -15.62
N PHE A 140 7.80 -0.26 -16.74
CA PHE A 140 7.01 0.60 -17.65
C PHE A 140 5.57 0.85 -17.15
N LEU A 141 4.94 -0.14 -16.50
CA LEU A 141 3.67 0.07 -15.78
C LEU A 141 3.88 0.89 -14.50
N TYR A 142 5.00 0.65 -13.81
CA TYR A 142 5.50 1.57 -12.80
C TYR A 142 5.77 2.95 -13.40
N THR A 143 6.37 3.07 -14.59
CA THR A 143 6.64 4.35 -15.27
C THR A 143 5.37 5.13 -15.60
N ILE A 144 4.26 4.47 -15.98
CA ILE A 144 2.98 5.13 -16.28
C ILE A 144 2.26 5.54 -14.99
N ALA A 145 2.26 4.69 -13.96
CA ALA A 145 1.76 5.05 -12.63
C ALA A 145 2.60 6.15 -11.98
N GLU A 146 3.93 6.12 -12.16
CA GLU A 146 4.87 7.11 -11.70
C GLU A 146 4.78 8.41 -12.51
N LYS A 147 4.52 8.40 -13.83
CA LYS A 147 4.27 9.64 -14.59
C LYS A 147 2.97 10.31 -14.17
N TYR A 148 1.92 9.52 -13.95
CA TYR A 148 0.64 9.96 -13.42
C TYR A 148 0.75 10.53 -11.98
N LEU A 149 1.63 9.95 -11.15
CA LEU A 149 1.93 10.43 -9.80
C LEU A 149 2.95 11.60 -9.77
N ALA A 150 3.89 11.65 -10.72
CA ALA A 150 4.87 12.72 -10.91
C ALA A 150 4.18 14.03 -11.31
N GLU A 151 3.27 14.00 -12.28
CA GLU A 151 2.53 15.18 -12.73
C GLU A 151 1.66 15.79 -11.61
N ARG A 152 1.22 14.97 -10.64
CA ARG A 152 0.48 15.42 -9.45
C ARG A 152 1.35 15.94 -8.31
N SER A 153 2.60 15.51 -8.20
CA SER A 153 3.51 15.97 -7.14
C SER A 153 4.12 17.35 -7.43
N PHE A 154 3.88 17.90 -8.63
CA PHE A 154 4.17 19.30 -8.99
C PHE A 154 3.10 20.31 -8.56
N GLU A 155 1.94 19.87 -8.06
CA GLU A 155 0.96 20.78 -7.44
C GLU A 155 1.40 21.11 -6.01
N LYS A 156 2.12 22.24 -5.88
CA LYS A 156 2.66 22.82 -4.64
C LYS A 156 1.70 22.69 -3.44
N LYS A 157 1.93 21.70 -2.59
CA LYS A 157 1.67 21.80 -1.15
C LYS A 157 3.00 21.96 -0.44
N ASN A 158 3.10 23.02 0.34
CA ASN A 158 4.28 23.37 1.12
C ASN A 158 4.78 22.19 1.95
N ASN A 159 5.91 21.61 1.54
CA ASN A 159 6.71 20.66 2.30
C ASN A 159 7.48 21.37 3.41
N ALA A 160 6.87 22.30 4.17
CA ALA A 160 7.57 23.08 5.20
C ALA A 160 8.23 22.21 6.31
N ARG A 161 7.78 20.96 6.45
CA ARG A 161 8.35 19.99 7.40
C ARG A 161 9.56 19.22 6.84
N PHE A 162 9.70 19.15 5.52
CA PHE A 162 10.77 18.42 4.86
C PHE A 162 11.80 19.44 4.35
N GLY A 163 13.03 19.34 4.86
CA GLY A 163 14.14 20.15 4.36
C GLY A 163 14.45 19.86 2.89
N GLU A 164 15.54 20.43 2.39
CA GLU A 164 15.95 20.23 1.00
C GLU A 164 16.37 18.79 0.67
N CYS A 165 16.70 17.99 1.70
CA CYS A 165 17.20 16.63 1.56
C CYS A 165 16.54 15.67 2.58
N VAL A 166 16.33 14.43 2.14
CA VAL A 166 15.95 13.29 2.97
C VAL A 166 17.02 12.21 2.80
N THR A 167 17.40 11.57 3.89
CA THR A 167 18.31 10.43 3.88
C THR A 167 17.57 9.13 4.16
N ILE A 168 17.84 8.09 3.37
CA ILE A 168 17.28 6.75 3.51
C ILE A 168 18.41 5.76 3.80
N PHE A 169 18.22 4.88 4.78
CA PHE A 169 19.09 3.73 5.04
C PHE A 169 18.31 2.46 4.74
N ILE A 170 18.89 1.56 3.96
CA ILE A 170 18.23 0.35 3.47
C ILE A 170 19.10 -0.86 3.80
N ASP A 171 18.48 -1.95 4.23
CA ASP A 171 19.12 -3.24 4.44
C ASP A 171 18.24 -4.37 3.89
N GLU A 172 18.85 -5.36 3.26
CA GLU A 172 18.22 -6.60 2.83
C GLU A 172 18.59 -7.79 3.69
N THR A 173 17.67 -8.73 3.86
CA THR A 173 17.94 -9.99 4.55
C THR A 173 17.23 -11.15 3.89
N ILE A 174 17.92 -12.28 3.80
CA ILE A 174 17.35 -13.56 3.39
C ILE A 174 17.39 -14.46 4.61
N LYS A 175 16.21 -14.92 5.05
CA LYS A 175 16.04 -15.75 6.25
C LYS A 175 15.36 -17.06 5.88
N ASN A 176 15.59 -18.10 6.68
CA ASN A 176 14.80 -19.31 6.57
C ASN A 176 13.34 -19.02 6.91
N ASN A 177 12.42 -19.59 6.12
CA ASN A 177 10.99 -19.46 6.32
C ASN A 177 10.57 -20.31 7.53
N PRO A 178 10.15 -19.69 8.66
CA PRO A 178 9.80 -20.43 9.86
C PRO A 178 8.53 -21.27 9.68
N LEU A 179 7.75 -21.04 8.61
CA LEU A 179 6.52 -21.76 8.30
C LEU A 179 6.71 -22.82 7.21
N SER A 180 7.87 -22.88 6.56
CA SER A 180 8.13 -23.88 5.52
C SER A 180 8.65 -25.18 6.14
N THR A 181 7.89 -26.26 6.00
CA THR A 181 8.29 -27.60 6.46
C THR A 181 9.41 -28.20 5.62
N ASN A 182 9.59 -27.75 4.38
CA ASN A 182 10.50 -28.36 3.40
C ASN A 182 11.79 -27.55 3.23
N GLY A 183 12.07 -26.64 4.16
CA GLY A 183 13.01 -25.55 3.90
C GLY A 183 12.42 -24.55 2.91
N GLY A 184 12.93 -23.34 2.94
CA GLY A 184 12.43 -22.22 2.15
C GLY A 184 13.01 -20.95 2.72
N VAL A 185 13.15 -19.93 1.89
CA VAL A 185 13.67 -18.63 2.33
C VAL A 185 12.61 -17.56 2.16
N ILE A 186 12.64 -16.58 3.05
CA ILE A 186 11.92 -15.32 2.92
C ILE A 186 12.96 -14.26 2.71
N SER A 187 12.75 -13.49 1.67
CA SER A 187 13.52 -12.30 1.40
C SER A 187 12.78 -11.10 1.94
N ASN A 188 13.40 -10.39 2.87
CA ASN A 188 12.88 -9.16 3.42
C ASN A 188 13.85 -8.03 3.12
N TYR A 189 13.32 -6.82 3.17
CA TYR A 189 14.11 -5.62 3.27
C TYR A 189 13.56 -4.77 4.40
N SER A 190 14.38 -3.85 4.86
CA SER A 190 13.95 -2.76 5.72
C SER A 190 14.47 -1.45 5.19
N TYR A 191 13.77 -0.37 5.50
CA TYR A 191 14.29 0.97 5.27
C TYR A 191 13.84 1.96 6.33
N LEU A 192 14.75 2.90 6.62
CA LEU A 192 14.56 4.03 7.52
C LEU A 192 14.62 5.31 6.69
N ILE A 193 13.62 6.17 6.83
CA ILE A 193 13.59 7.48 6.18
C ILE A 193 13.78 8.55 7.26
N ALA A 194 14.80 9.39 7.11
CA ALA A 194 15.14 10.45 8.04
C ALA A 194 15.28 11.82 7.35
N LEU A 195 14.88 12.88 8.05
CA LEU A 195 15.00 14.26 7.58
C LEU A 195 16.47 14.72 7.59
N GLY A 196 16.85 15.48 6.56
CA GLY A 196 18.15 16.14 6.44
C GLY A 196 19.18 15.35 5.63
N ASP A 197 20.29 16.02 5.33
CA ASP A 197 21.45 15.43 4.64
C ASP A 197 22.37 14.72 5.64
N LEU A 198 21.99 13.51 6.05
CA LEU A 198 22.76 12.72 7.00
C LEU A 198 23.94 12.05 6.28
N LYS A 199 25.08 11.95 6.96
CA LYS A 199 26.29 11.25 6.48
C LYS A 199 26.41 9.85 7.05
N LYS A 200 25.79 9.59 8.21
CA LYS A 200 25.89 8.33 8.95
C LYS A 200 24.55 8.00 9.63
N GLU A 201 24.26 6.72 9.73
CA GLU A 201 23.03 6.19 10.37
C GLU A 201 22.96 6.54 11.88
N SER A 202 24.12 6.74 12.52
CA SER A 202 24.20 7.19 13.92
C SER A 202 23.57 8.57 14.15
N GLN A 203 23.38 9.37 13.10
CA GLN A 203 22.72 10.68 13.17
C GLN A 203 21.19 10.57 13.20
N ILE A 204 20.61 9.39 12.96
CA ILE A 204 19.17 9.16 13.09
C ILE A 204 18.79 9.19 14.58
N ASN A 205 17.76 9.96 14.91
CA ASN A 205 17.15 10.07 16.23
C ASN A 205 15.62 10.18 16.10
N SER A 206 14.90 10.20 17.21
CA SER A 206 13.44 10.27 17.23
C SER A 206 12.85 11.53 16.61
N VAL A 207 13.64 12.60 16.47
CA VAL A 207 13.17 13.88 15.92
C VAL A 207 13.25 13.88 14.39
N ASN A 208 14.29 13.27 13.81
CA ASN A 208 14.49 13.25 12.37
C ASN A 208 14.01 11.97 11.69
N LEU A 209 13.80 10.85 12.40
CA LEU A 209 13.20 9.64 11.84
C LEU A 209 11.71 9.89 11.55
N ILE A 210 11.30 9.73 10.30
CA ILE A 210 9.92 9.98 9.87
C ILE A 210 9.17 8.72 9.44
N TYR A 211 9.92 7.67 9.08
CA TYR A 211 9.33 6.40 8.66
C TYR A 211 10.31 5.26 8.85
N GLU A 212 9.77 4.11 9.25
CA GLU A 212 10.46 2.83 9.30
C GLU A 212 9.54 1.76 8.73
N LYS A 213 10.09 0.83 7.95
CA LYS A 213 9.32 -0.27 7.38
C LYS A 213 10.16 -1.51 7.21
N VAL A 214 9.50 -2.65 7.38
CA VAL A 214 9.95 -3.96 6.93
C VAL A 214 8.96 -4.47 5.89
N GLY A 215 9.48 -4.89 4.74
CA GLY A 215 8.70 -5.44 3.65
C GLY A 215 9.24 -6.78 3.21
N GLU A 216 8.35 -7.61 2.69
CA GLU A 216 8.73 -8.83 1.98
C GLU A 216 9.06 -8.46 0.53
N ALA A 217 10.15 -9.01 0.02
CA ALA A 217 10.55 -8.87 -1.37
C ALA A 217 9.88 -9.93 -2.22
N HIS A 218 9.51 -9.57 -3.45
CA HIS A 218 9.00 -10.56 -4.41
C HIS A 218 10.07 -11.54 -4.88
N THR A 219 11.33 -11.11 -4.86
CA THR A 219 12.47 -11.89 -5.32
C THR A 219 13.11 -12.59 -4.13
N THR A 220 13.29 -13.92 -4.21
CA THR A 220 13.59 -14.74 -3.02
C THR A 220 15.06 -15.12 -2.82
N THR A 221 15.95 -14.85 -3.79
CA THR A 221 17.32 -15.40 -3.78
C THR A 221 18.44 -14.40 -4.07
N HIS A 222 18.13 -13.21 -4.60
CA HIS A 222 19.14 -12.25 -5.06
C HIS A 222 19.12 -10.99 -4.19
N GLY A 223 20.12 -10.85 -3.32
CA GLY A 223 20.29 -9.71 -2.42
C GLY A 223 20.19 -8.38 -3.14
N GLU A 224 20.84 -8.27 -4.30
CA GLU A 224 20.84 -7.08 -5.14
C GLU A 224 19.45 -6.70 -5.69
N GLU A 225 18.60 -7.67 -6.00
CA GLU A 225 17.23 -7.40 -6.45
C GLU A 225 16.34 -6.99 -5.28
N ILE A 226 16.56 -7.58 -4.11
CA ILE A 226 15.87 -7.21 -2.87
C ILE A 226 16.19 -5.76 -2.49
N THR A 227 17.47 -5.37 -2.49
CA THR A 227 17.86 -3.97 -2.23
C THR A 227 17.28 -3.01 -3.28
N ALA A 228 17.26 -3.41 -4.55
CA ALA A 228 16.72 -2.59 -5.63
C ALA A 228 15.20 -2.39 -5.48
N GLU A 229 14.48 -3.44 -5.12
CA GLU A 229 13.05 -3.39 -4.78
C GLU A 229 12.79 -2.49 -3.56
N ALA A 230 13.63 -2.59 -2.53
CA ALA A 230 13.57 -1.74 -1.34
C ALA A 230 13.78 -0.25 -1.67
N ILE A 231 14.73 0.07 -2.56
CA ILE A 231 14.93 1.44 -3.07
C ILE A 231 13.66 1.95 -3.76
N GLY A 232 13.07 1.14 -4.65
CA GLY A 232 11.82 1.51 -5.33
C GLY A 232 10.69 1.79 -4.36
N ASN A 233 10.50 0.92 -3.36
CA ASN A 233 9.46 1.08 -2.35
C ASN A 233 9.70 2.29 -1.43
N ALA A 234 10.94 2.58 -1.04
CA ALA A 234 11.27 3.74 -0.23
C ALA A 234 11.01 5.06 -0.98
N LEU A 235 11.38 5.14 -2.27
CA LEU A 235 11.08 6.28 -3.13
C LEU A 235 9.56 6.41 -3.36
N PHE A 236 8.85 5.30 -3.56
CA PHE A 236 7.39 5.32 -3.68
C PHE A 236 6.71 5.81 -2.40
N THR A 237 7.17 5.37 -1.22
CA THR A 237 6.69 5.89 0.07
C THR A 237 6.89 7.41 0.17
N LEU A 238 8.08 7.93 -0.17
CA LEU A 238 8.33 9.37 -0.17
C LEU A 238 7.40 10.14 -1.11
N LEU A 239 7.17 9.63 -2.31
CA LEU A 239 6.31 10.27 -3.29
C LEU A 239 4.84 10.19 -2.89
N TYR A 240 4.36 9.01 -2.52
CA TYR A 240 2.94 8.73 -2.30
C TYR A 240 2.45 9.15 -0.92
N GLU A 241 3.18 8.80 0.13
CA GLU A 241 2.76 9.08 1.51
C GLU A 241 3.15 10.50 1.96
N TYR A 242 4.26 11.03 1.43
CA TYR A 242 4.82 12.30 1.89
C TYR A 242 4.84 13.40 0.84
N ASN A 243 4.49 13.11 -0.42
CA ASN A 243 4.56 14.07 -1.53
C ASN A 243 5.92 14.79 -1.61
N TYR A 244 7.01 14.05 -1.32
CA TYR A 244 8.36 14.58 -1.31
C TYR A 244 9.01 14.40 -2.68
N THR A 245 9.59 15.48 -3.21
CA THR A 245 10.19 15.54 -4.55
C THR A 245 11.56 16.24 -4.59
N ASN A 246 12.17 16.54 -3.42
CA ASN A 246 13.49 17.18 -3.36
C ASN A 246 14.62 16.12 -3.37
N ASP A 247 15.80 16.43 -2.81
CA ASP A 247 16.95 15.53 -2.87
C ASP A 247 16.79 14.32 -1.96
N VAL A 248 17.17 13.15 -2.46
CA VAL A 248 17.16 11.90 -1.73
C VAL A 248 18.58 11.33 -1.69
N LYS A 249 19.10 11.06 -0.50
CA LYS A 249 20.35 10.37 -0.28
C LYS A 249 20.08 8.99 0.30
N ILE A 250 20.38 7.95 -0.45
CA ILE A 250 20.17 6.56 -0.07
C ILE A 250 21.50 5.94 0.31
N PHE A 251 21.55 5.24 1.43
CA PHE A 251 22.68 4.43 1.88
C PHE A 251 22.30 2.95 1.88
N ILE A 252 23.16 2.14 1.26
CA ILE A 252 23.06 0.68 1.18
C ILE A 252 24.42 0.05 1.45
N ASP A 253 24.47 -1.14 2.04
CA ASP A 253 25.69 -1.93 2.17
C ASP A 253 25.89 -2.95 1.04
N ASN A 254 24.91 -3.07 0.14
CA ASN A 254 25.05 -3.84 -1.09
C ASN A 254 25.89 -3.11 -2.15
N MET A 255 27.19 -3.41 -2.21
CA MET A 255 28.12 -2.82 -3.18
C MET A 255 27.73 -3.05 -4.63
N THR A 256 27.15 -4.21 -4.94
CA THR A 256 26.73 -4.60 -6.30
C THR A 256 25.67 -3.64 -6.81
N VAL A 257 24.64 -3.37 -6.00
CA VAL A 257 23.57 -2.42 -6.36
C VAL A 257 24.12 -1.01 -6.49
N ARG A 258 25.00 -0.57 -5.58
CA ARG A 258 25.66 0.75 -5.70
C ARG A 258 26.45 0.87 -6.99
N GLY A 259 27.21 -0.16 -7.37
CA GLY A 259 28.00 -0.20 -8.61
C GLY A 259 27.12 -0.15 -9.86
N HIS A 260 25.94 -0.77 -9.82
CA HIS A 260 24.99 -0.79 -10.92
C HIS A 260 23.97 0.35 -10.89
N TRP A 261 23.91 1.16 -9.82
CA TRP A 261 22.88 2.19 -9.66
C TRP A 261 22.84 3.17 -10.82
N LYS A 262 23.99 3.64 -11.32
CA LYS A 262 24.01 4.56 -12.49
C LYS A 262 23.30 3.99 -13.71
N LYS A 263 23.33 2.66 -13.90
CA LYS A 263 22.64 1.95 -14.98
C LYS A 263 21.18 1.66 -14.59
N ARG A 264 20.95 1.13 -13.39
CA ARG A 264 19.63 0.71 -12.86
C ARG A 264 18.69 1.88 -12.55
N LYS A 265 19.19 3.06 -12.17
CA LYS A 265 18.35 4.24 -11.85
C LYS A 265 17.46 4.69 -13.00
N LYS A 266 17.81 4.34 -14.24
CA LYS A 266 16.98 4.62 -15.43
C LYS A 266 15.72 3.78 -15.44
N ASN A 267 15.77 2.62 -14.80
CA ASN A 267 14.65 1.71 -14.68
C ASN A 267 13.68 2.30 -13.65
N PHE A 268 14.12 2.79 -12.49
CA PHE A 268 13.22 3.43 -11.52
C PHE A 268 12.68 4.75 -12.08
N VAL A 269 11.45 4.81 -12.58
CA VAL A 269 10.92 6.08 -13.08
C VAL A 269 10.50 6.99 -11.93
N VAL A 270 10.21 6.47 -10.73
CA VAL A 270 9.99 7.28 -9.52
C VAL A 270 11.20 8.15 -9.22
N ASN A 271 12.42 7.70 -9.55
CA ASN A 271 13.64 8.51 -9.41
C ASN A 271 13.56 9.85 -10.17
N LYS A 272 12.81 9.94 -11.27
CA LYS A 272 12.63 11.17 -12.05
C LYS A 272 11.70 12.18 -11.37
N CYS A 273 10.96 11.76 -10.35
CA CYS A 273 10.06 12.62 -9.59
C CYS A 273 10.81 13.44 -8.53
N PHE A 274 12.09 13.15 -8.30
CA PHE A 274 12.92 13.82 -7.31
C PHE A 274 13.92 14.75 -7.98
N ARG A 275 14.25 15.87 -7.32
CA ARG A 275 15.32 16.80 -7.75
C ARG A 275 16.63 16.06 -7.98
N SER A 276 16.99 15.17 -7.06
CA SER A 276 18.07 14.21 -7.25
C SER A 276 17.90 12.99 -6.36
N VAL A 277 18.39 11.83 -6.81
CA VAL A 277 18.57 10.64 -5.97
C VAL A 277 20.00 10.15 -6.09
N SER A 278 20.69 10.07 -4.96
CA SER A 278 22.04 9.50 -4.85
C SER A 278 21.98 8.20 -4.06
N VAL A 279 22.66 7.16 -4.55
CA VAL A 279 22.85 5.90 -3.82
C VAL A 279 24.33 5.76 -3.46
N ASN A 280 24.58 5.70 -2.16
CA ASN A 280 25.90 5.68 -1.56
C ASN A 280 26.12 4.35 -0.85
N TYR A 281 27.36 3.88 -0.89
CA TYR A 281 27.75 2.72 -0.12
C TYR A 281 27.98 3.14 1.34
N VAL A 282 27.46 2.35 2.26
CA VAL A 282 27.79 2.39 3.68
C VAL A 282 28.35 1.03 4.07
N ASN A 283 29.41 1.00 4.88
CA ASN A 283 29.90 -0.26 5.41
C ASN A 283 28.82 -0.88 6.31
N ARG A 284 28.62 -2.20 6.24
CA ARG A 284 27.64 -2.92 7.07
C ARG A 284 27.73 -2.61 8.57
N LYS A 285 28.95 -2.36 9.08
CA LYS A 285 29.18 -1.94 10.48
C LYS A 285 28.56 -0.57 10.84
N HIS A 286 28.08 0.17 9.86
CA HIS A 286 27.49 1.50 9.98
C HIS A 286 26.03 1.56 9.45
N ASN A 287 25.45 0.42 9.08
CA ASN A 287 24.05 0.25 8.64
C ASN A 287 23.26 -0.64 9.61
N THR A 288 23.53 -0.44 10.90
CA THR A 288 23.12 -1.30 12.02
C THR A 288 21.66 -1.19 12.39
N LYS A 289 21.02 -0.02 12.25
CA LYS A 289 19.61 0.17 12.61
C LYS A 289 18.69 -0.43 11.55
N ALA A 290 19.01 -0.25 10.27
CA ALA A 290 18.30 -0.93 9.20
C ALA A 290 18.47 -2.46 9.31
N ASP A 291 19.71 -2.96 9.48
CA ASP A 291 19.95 -4.40 9.70
C ASP A 291 19.23 -4.93 10.94
N ALA A 292 19.22 -4.20 12.06
CA ALA A 292 18.49 -4.59 13.25
C ALA A 292 16.97 -4.63 13.02
N LEU A 293 16.40 -3.63 12.33
CA LEU A 293 14.98 -3.58 12.00
C LEU A 293 14.58 -4.77 11.14
N SER A 294 15.39 -5.08 10.13
CA SER A 294 15.26 -6.23 9.25
C SER A 294 15.39 -7.56 9.99
N ARG A 295 16.25 -7.66 11.01
CA ARG A 295 16.46 -8.88 11.83
C ARG A 295 15.36 -9.13 12.85
N GLN A 296 14.93 -8.08 13.55
CA GLN A 296 13.91 -8.16 14.62
C GLN A 296 12.52 -8.44 14.08
N ASN A 297 12.26 -8.11 12.81
CA ASN A 297 10.97 -8.31 12.19
C ASN A 297 11.09 -9.27 10.99
N VAL A 298 9.99 -9.93 10.65
CA VAL A 298 9.87 -10.73 9.43
C VAL A 298 8.52 -10.39 8.83
N ALA A 299 8.51 -9.90 7.59
CA ALA A 299 7.28 -9.78 6.84
C ALA A 299 6.96 -11.14 6.22
N LEU A 300 5.73 -11.60 6.41
CA LEU A 300 5.24 -12.88 5.90
C LEU A 300 3.93 -12.63 5.14
N THR A 301 3.90 -12.89 3.85
CA THR A 301 2.65 -13.01 3.11
C THR A 301 2.11 -14.42 3.29
N LEU A 302 1.06 -14.52 4.09
CA LEU A 302 0.36 -15.79 4.31
C LEU A 302 -0.67 -15.99 3.21
N THR A 303 -0.65 -17.17 2.59
CA THR A 303 -1.82 -17.62 1.84
C THR A 303 -2.99 -17.80 2.81
N ARG A 304 -4.23 -17.72 2.31
CA ARG A 304 -5.41 -17.98 3.16
C ARG A 304 -5.33 -19.34 3.86
N LYS A 305 -4.81 -20.35 3.16
CA LYS A 305 -4.61 -21.71 3.67
C LYS A 305 -3.61 -21.76 4.82
N ASP A 306 -2.51 -21.02 4.72
CA ASP A 306 -1.49 -20.98 5.78
C ASP A 306 -1.95 -20.17 6.99
N PHE A 307 -2.73 -19.11 6.76
CA PHE A 307 -3.41 -18.38 7.82
C PHE A 307 -4.40 -19.27 8.59
N ASP A 308 -5.24 -20.04 7.89
CA ASP A 308 -6.22 -20.93 8.51
C ASP A 308 -5.54 -22.09 9.31
N LYS A 309 -4.33 -22.52 8.92
CA LYS A 309 -3.52 -23.46 9.72
C LYS A 309 -3.05 -22.85 11.04
N LEU A 310 -2.61 -21.59 11.02
CA LEU A 310 -2.18 -20.88 12.24
C LEU A 310 -3.35 -20.65 13.20
N ASP A 311 -4.56 -20.42 12.68
CA ASP A 311 -5.76 -20.23 13.50
C ASP A 311 -6.15 -21.52 14.25
N ARG A 312 -5.88 -22.70 13.67
CA ARG A 312 -6.05 -24.00 14.34
C ARG A 312 -5.04 -24.23 15.46
N ILE A 313 -3.82 -23.71 15.34
CA ILE A 313 -2.79 -23.80 16.39
C ILE A 313 -3.20 -22.98 17.63
N LYS A 314 -3.86 -21.83 17.45
CA LYS A 314 -4.42 -21.04 18.57
C LYS A 314 -5.58 -21.71 19.31
N GLN A 315 -6.22 -22.70 18.68
CA GLN A 315 -7.32 -23.46 19.27
C GLN A 315 -6.84 -24.74 19.99
N ILE A 316 -5.54 -25.02 19.97
CA ILE A 316 -4.97 -26.07 20.82
C ILE A 316 -4.98 -25.51 22.25
N PRO A 317 -5.78 -26.07 23.18
CA PRO A 317 -5.72 -25.65 24.57
C PRO A 317 -4.29 -25.85 25.06
N PHE A 318 -3.71 -24.82 25.69
CA PHE A 318 -2.46 -24.98 26.44
C PHE A 318 -2.63 -26.21 27.34
N PRO A 319 -1.76 -27.24 27.25
CA PRO A 319 -1.86 -28.36 28.15
C PRO A 319 -1.67 -27.82 29.57
N ALA A 320 -2.73 -27.84 30.36
CA ALA A 320 -2.73 -27.44 31.77
C ALA A 320 -1.92 -28.41 32.66
N ALA A 321 -1.06 -29.25 32.08
CA ALA A 321 -0.36 -30.34 32.73
C ALA A 321 1.14 -30.22 32.46
N ALA A 322 1.82 -29.38 33.24
CA ALA A 322 3.24 -29.51 33.58
C ALA A 322 3.69 -28.56 34.72
N PHE A 323 2.85 -27.65 35.22
CA PHE A 323 3.11 -27.02 36.51
C PHE A 323 2.49 -27.88 37.61
N ASN A 324 3.27 -28.82 38.14
CA ASN A 324 3.00 -29.43 39.42
C ASN A 324 3.67 -28.56 40.51
N PRO A 325 2.94 -27.69 41.24
CA PRO A 325 3.56 -26.75 42.18
C PRO A 325 4.02 -27.42 43.49
N GLN A 326 3.92 -28.76 43.61
CA GLN A 326 4.13 -29.45 44.88
C GLN A 326 5.53 -30.06 45.08
N ASN A 327 6.49 -29.84 44.17
CA ASN A 327 7.79 -30.51 44.27
C ASN A 327 9.04 -29.63 44.31
N ASP A 328 8.92 -28.36 44.73
CA ASP A 328 10.10 -27.58 45.14
C ASP A 328 9.95 -27.12 46.59
N LYS A 329 10.37 -28.00 47.52
CA LYS A 329 10.95 -27.55 48.78
C LYS A 329 12.31 -26.94 48.46
N PHE A 330 12.33 -25.66 48.12
CA PHE A 330 13.53 -24.84 48.33
C PHE A 330 13.16 -23.61 49.15
N ASN A 331 13.74 -23.63 50.34
CA ASN A 331 13.73 -22.59 51.34
C ASN A 331 14.36 -21.29 50.81
N ASP A 332 13.91 -20.20 51.44
CA ASP A 332 14.60 -18.94 51.65
C ASP A 332 14.59 -17.90 50.52
N GLY A 333 13.52 -17.10 50.55
CA GLY A 333 13.66 -15.70 50.97
C GLY A 333 14.16 -14.70 49.93
N HIS A 334 13.22 -14.01 49.27
CA HIS A 334 13.17 -12.55 49.31
C HIS A 334 11.84 -12.02 48.74
N ASN A 335 11.16 -11.24 49.59
CA ASN A 335 9.95 -10.45 49.36
C ASN A 335 10.08 -9.48 48.17
N TRP A 336 9.32 -9.66 47.10
CA TRP A 336 8.84 -8.56 46.24
C TRP A 336 7.38 -8.85 45.87
N PHE A 337 6.51 -7.86 46.10
CA PHE A 337 5.04 -7.86 45.97
C PHE A 337 4.24 -8.24 47.23
N SER A 338 4.16 -7.29 48.15
CA SER A 338 2.90 -7.00 48.81
C SER A 338 2.37 -5.65 48.36
N ASN A 339 1.05 -5.59 48.24
CA ASN A 339 0.19 -4.40 48.22
C ASN A 339 -0.05 -3.76 46.85
N PHE A 340 -1.21 -4.06 46.24
CA PHE A 340 -2.37 -3.17 46.36
C PHE A 340 -3.62 -3.81 45.72
N ARG A 341 -4.60 -4.18 46.56
CA ARG A 341 -6.03 -4.13 46.20
C ARG A 341 -6.75 -3.24 47.21
N SER A 342 -7.32 -2.17 46.67
CA SER A 342 -8.55 -1.41 47.02
C SER A 342 -9.24 -1.68 48.36
N PRO A 343 -9.81 -0.64 49.02
CA PRO A 343 -11.27 -0.60 49.04
C PRO A 343 -11.96 0.79 49.08
N PHE A 344 -13.11 0.83 48.38
CA PHE A 344 -14.42 1.37 48.79
C PHE A 344 -14.80 2.88 48.78
N LYS A 345 -15.87 3.14 47.98
CA LYS A 345 -17.16 3.84 48.24
C LYS A 345 -17.21 5.30 48.74
N LYS A 346 -18.03 6.11 48.01
CA LYS A 346 -19.11 7.07 48.39
C LYS A 346 -18.86 7.92 49.68
N ARG A 347 -19.04 9.25 49.73
CA ARG A 347 -20.23 10.07 49.38
C ARG A 347 -19.91 11.58 49.63
N LEU A 348 -20.58 12.48 48.88
CA LEU A 348 -21.09 13.84 49.23
C LEU A 348 -20.28 14.79 50.15
N ALA A 349 -20.02 16.01 49.63
CA ALA A 349 -20.55 17.30 50.11
C ALA A 349 -19.52 18.44 49.99
N THR A 350 -19.71 19.33 49.01
CA THR A 350 -19.89 20.79 49.16
C THR A 350 -20.30 21.36 47.81
#